data_AF-A4RTJ6-F1
#
_entry.id   AF-A4RTJ6-F1
#
_cell.length_a   1.000
_cell.length_b   1.000
_cell.length_c   1.000
_cell.angle_alpha   90.00
_cell.angle_beta   90.00
_cell.angle_gamma   90.00
#
_symmetry.space_group_name_H-M   'P 1'
#
loop_
_entity.id
_entity.type
_entity.pdbx_description
1 polymer ?
#
loop_
_entity_poly.entity_id
_entity_poly.type
_entity_poly.pdbx_seq_one_letter_code
_entity_poly.pdbx_strand_id
1 'polypeptide(L)'
;MPPLPPKSQHTFEMIDGVMHVYHPNAQGEVELAHKPPGTATDFFYDLHALLKVQSYGPSKTFCHKRLLLTEQKFNLHVMLNADREFLEQKKAPHRDFYNVRKVDTHVHHSACMNQKHLLRFIKSKLKREPHELVVYRDGKFLNLREVFESIGMTAYELNVDTLDMHADKNTFHRFDRFNLKYNPMGQSRLREIFIKQDNLIRGRFLAELTKQVCSDLEANKYTMAEYRISIYGRKPGEWDNLAAWVLNNNVFSENIVWMIQIPRLYNIYHSNGTMKNFQQMLDNIFKPLFEVTVDPSSHPKLHTFLQMVIGVDMVDDESKPERRPSKHMRVPVDWDVSHNPAYAYYAYYVYANLYTLNALRVSKGLNTIAFRPHAGEAGDIDHLCTTFMLAKNIAHGLNLRKSPCLQYLYYLTQIPLDMSPLSNNSLFIDYHKNPFPVFFARGLRVSLSTDDPLMIHMTKEPLVEEYSVAAQVWKLSAADLCEIAKTSVLNSGFPRASKKHWVSDQYWLNGTRGNDIQKTNVPDLRAHFREDVLECEKELVRRGVVQARQKGRELKIRG
;
A
#
# COMPACT_ATOMS: atom_id res chain seq x y z
N MET A 1 27.36 10.48 6.66
CA MET A 1 26.82 9.45 5.74
C MET A 1 27.94 8.48 5.42
N PRO A 2 27.71 7.16 5.33
CA PRO A 2 28.70 6.23 4.83
C PRO A 2 29.15 6.62 3.40
N PRO A 3 30.36 6.23 2.96
CA PRO A 3 30.85 6.55 1.62
C PRO A 3 29.89 5.98 0.56
N LEU A 4 29.55 6.79 -0.44
CA LEU A 4 28.67 6.37 -1.53
C LEU A 4 29.39 5.33 -2.40
N PRO A 5 28.69 4.27 -2.86
CA PRO A 5 29.26 3.35 -3.82
C PRO A 5 29.66 4.06 -5.12
N PRO A 6 30.73 3.61 -5.81
CA PRO A 6 31.16 4.21 -7.06
C PRO A 6 30.14 3.97 -8.18
N LYS A 7 30.17 4.84 -9.19
CA LYS A 7 29.39 4.69 -10.43
C LYS A 7 29.70 3.37 -11.12
N SER A 8 28.67 2.63 -11.52
CA SER A 8 28.83 1.41 -12.31
C SER A 8 28.86 1.68 -13.82
N GLN A 9 29.31 0.69 -14.59
CA GLN A 9 29.35 0.73 -16.06
C GLN A 9 28.00 0.50 -16.75
N HIS A 10 26.93 0.25 -15.99
CA HIS A 10 25.58 0.08 -16.55
C HIS A 10 25.10 1.35 -17.25
N THR A 11 24.42 1.16 -18.38
CA THR A 11 23.66 2.20 -19.08
C THR A 11 22.20 1.78 -19.15
N PHE A 12 21.29 2.73 -19.39
CA PHE A 12 19.86 2.43 -19.48
C PHE A 12 19.13 3.37 -20.44
N GLU A 13 18.05 2.87 -21.01
CA GLU A 13 17.17 3.61 -21.91
C GLU A 13 15.72 3.15 -21.69
N MET A 14 14.76 4.07 -21.74
CA MET A 14 13.34 3.71 -21.68
C MET A 14 12.80 3.50 -23.10
N ILE A 15 12.45 2.26 -23.42
CA ILE A 15 11.90 1.87 -24.73
C ILE A 15 10.44 1.50 -24.51
N ASP A 16 9.54 2.16 -25.23
CA ASP A 16 8.08 1.99 -25.11
C ASP A 16 7.58 2.05 -23.66
N GLY A 17 8.15 2.94 -22.86
CA GLY A 17 7.80 3.14 -21.45
C GLY A 17 8.33 2.08 -20.48
N VAL A 18 9.23 1.20 -20.91
CA VAL A 18 9.91 0.21 -20.05
C VAL A 18 11.42 0.41 -20.10
N MET A 19 12.03 0.57 -18.93
CA MET A 19 13.48 0.72 -18.79
C MET A 19 14.21 -0.57 -19.12
N HIS A 20 15.11 -0.46 -20.09
CA HIS A 20 16.07 -1.48 -20.48
C HIS A 20 17.44 -1.11 -19.91
N VAL A 21 18.07 -2.05 -19.22
CA VAL A 21 19.39 -1.84 -18.60
C VAL A 21 20.41 -2.67 -19.33
N TYR A 22 21.49 -2.03 -19.73
CA TYR A 22 22.58 -2.64 -20.48
C TYR A 22 23.88 -2.64 -19.67
N HIS A 23 24.75 -3.59 -19.96
CA HIS A 23 26.10 -3.69 -19.39
C HIS A 23 27.09 -4.11 -20.48
N PRO A 24 28.31 -3.54 -20.51
CA PRO A 24 29.35 -3.99 -21.44
C PRO A 24 29.81 -5.42 -21.09
N ASN A 25 29.87 -6.30 -22.07
CA ASN A 25 30.43 -7.64 -21.92
C ASN A 25 31.97 -7.60 -21.90
N ALA A 26 32.63 -8.76 -21.74
CA ALA A 26 34.10 -8.85 -21.69
C ALA A 26 34.79 -8.38 -22.99
N GLN A 27 34.05 -8.34 -24.10
CA GLN A 27 34.48 -7.88 -25.42
C GLN A 27 34.15 -6.40 -25.67
N GLY A 28 33.48 -5.72 -24.74
CA GLY A 28 33.08 -4.31 -24.84
C GLY A 28 31.76 -4.07 -25.58
N GLU A 29 31.03 -5.12 -25.99
CA GLU A 29 29.71 -5.00 -26.62
C GLU A 29 28.63 -4.80 -25.55
N VAL A 30 27.63 -3.98 -25.85
CA VAL A 30 26.58 -3.59 -24.91
C VAL A 30 25.44 -4.61 -24.96
N GLU A 31 25.31 -5.43 -23.91
CA GLU A 31 24.27 -6.45 -23.81
C GLU A 31 23.17 -6.06 -22.83
N LEU A 32 21.94 -6.53 -23.07
CA LEU A 32 20.80 -6.32 -22.18
C LEU A 32 20.99 -7.14 -20.90
N ALA A 33 21.45 -6.47 -19.83
CA ALA A 33 21.77 -7.11 -18.56
C ALA A 33 20.52 -7.58 -17.79
N HIS A 34 19.43 -6.80 -17.86
CA HIS A 34 18.18 -7.11 -17.18
C HIS A 34 17.01 -6.98 -18.14
N LYS A 35 16.56 -8.13 -18.67
CA LYS A 35 15.42 -8.18 -19.58
C LYS A 35 14.11 -7.82 -18.84
N PRO A 36 13.23 -7.00 -19.46
CA PRO A 36 11.87 -6.80 -18.96
C PRO A 36 11.09 -8.11 -18.79
N PRO A 37 10.06 -8.13 -17.93
CA PRO A 37 9.30 -9.35 -17.64
C PRO A 37 8.47 -9.87 -18.83
N GLY A 38 8.20 -9.02 -19.83
CA GLY A 38 7.42 -9.30 -21.03
C GLY A 38 7.06 -8.01 -21.74
N THR A 39 6.24 -8.09 -22.79
CA THR A 39 5.68 -6.90 -23.46
C THR A 39 4.31 -6.54 -22.87
N ALA A 40 3.87 -5.29 -23.08
CA ALA A 40 2.54 -4.84 -22.65
C ALA A 40 1.44 -5.68 -23.29
N THR A 41 1.62 -6.03 -24.56
CA THR A 41 0.72 -6.89 -25.31
C THR A 41 0.60 -8.27 -24.67
N ASP A 42 1.71 -8.95 -24.37
CA ASP A 42 1.69 -10.27 -23.71
C ASP A 42 0.93 -10.21 -22.38
N PHE A 43 1.18 -9.17 -21.58
CA PHE A 43 0.47 -8.94 -20.32
C PHE A 43 -1.04 -8.81 -20.54
N PHE A 44 -1.48 -7.99 -21.51
CA PHE A 44 -2.90 -7.84 -21.79
C PHE A 44 -3.53 -9.13 -22.33
N TYR A 45 -2.83 -9.93 -23.14
CA TYR A 45 -3.32 -11.26 -23.53
C TYR A 45 -3.56 -12.16 -22.31
N ASP A 46 -2.62 -12.20 -21.37
CA ASP A 46 -2.74 -13.00 -20.15
C ASP A 46 -3.81 -12.44 -19.18
N LEU A 47 -4.00 -11.12 -19.14
CA LEU A 47 -5.10 -10.49 -18.39
C LEU A 47 -6.47 -10.89 -18.94
N HIS A 48 -6.64 -10.83 -20.27
CA HIS A 48 -7.86 -11.28 -20.94
C HIS A 48 -8.10 -12.79 -20.74
N ALA A 49 -7.04 -13.59 -20.72
CA ALA A 49 -7.08 -15.00 -20.39
C ALA A 49 -7.62 -15.24 -18.97
N LEU A 50 -7.09 -14.53 -17.98
CA LEU A 50 -7.53 -14.63 -16.58
C LEU A 50 -8.98 -14.16 -16.41
N LEU A 51 -9.37 -13.06 -17.06
CA LEU A 51 -10.76 -12.57 -17.06
C LEU A 51 -11.75 -13.62 -17.61
N LYS A 52 -11.35 -14.37 -18.64
CA LYS A 52 -12.16 -15.47 -19.18
C LYS A 52 -12.32 -16.61 -18.17
N VAL A 53 -11.24 -16.99 -17.48
CA VAL A 53 -11.27 -18.06 -16.45
C VAL A 53 -12.10 -17.63 -15.24
N GLN A 54 -11.92 -16.39 -14.78
CA GLN A 54 -12.66 -15.80 -13.67
C GLN A 54 -14.16 -15.74 -13.95
N SER A 55 -14.54 -15.45 -15.19
CA SER A 55 -15.94 -15.32 -15.60
C SER A 55 -16.62 -16.67 -15.88
N TYR A 56 -15.86 -17.75 -16.04
CA TYR A 56 -16.35 -19.08 -16.39
C TYR A 56 -17.25 -19.68 -15.29
N GLY A 57 -18.49 -20.01 -15.65
CA GLY A 57 -19.54 -20.48 -14.72
C GLY A 57 -19.12 -21.66 -13.83
N PRO A 58 -18.64 -22.78 -14.40
CA PRO A 58 -18.18 -23.92 -13.62
C PRO A 58 -17.05 -23.59 -12.64
N SER A 59 -16.09 -22.74 -13.05
CA SER A 59 -15.02 -22.27 -12.15
C SER A 59 -15.59 -21.48 -10.98
N LYS A 60 -16.56 -20.59 -11.22
CA LYS A 60 -17.21 -19.79 -10.17
C LYS A 60 -17.91 -20.69 -9.16
N THR A 61 -18.73 -21.64 -9.63
CA THR A 61 -19.45 -22.58 -8.76
C THR A 61 -18.49 -23.43 -7.95
N PHE A 62 -17.44 -23.95 -8.58
CA PHE A 62 -16.42 -24.74 -7.89
C PHE A 62 -15.73 -23.93 -6.80
N CYS A 63 -15.17 -22.77 -7.14
CA CYS A 63 -14.43 -21.93 -6.20
C CYS A 63 -15.32 -21.47 -5.04
N HIS A 64 -16.57 -21.09 -5.32
CA HIS A 64 -17.54 -20.72 -4.28
C HIS A 64 -17.77 -21.86 -3.28
N LYS A 65 -17.99 -23.09 -3.76
CA LYS A 65 -18.15 -24.28 -2.90
C LYS A 65 -16.88 -24.56 -2.08
N ARG A 66 -15.69 -24.40 -2.67
CA ARG A 66 -14.42 -24.58 -1.95
C ARG A 66 -14.24 -23.55 -0.84
N LEU A 67 -14.50 -22.28 -1.13
CA LEU A 67 -14.40 -21.20 -0.16
C LEU A 67 -15.40 -21.34 1.00
N LEU A 68 -16.63 -21.76 0.72
CA LEU A 68 -17.58 -22.11 1.78
C LEU A 68 -17.05 -23.27 2.63
N LEU A 69 -16.44 -24.28 2.02
CA LEU A 69 -15.88 -25.40 2.76
C LEU A 69 -14.71 -24.98 3.66
N THR A 70 -13.81 -24.10 3.22
CA THR A 70 -12.72 -23.62 4.08
C THR A 70 -13.24 -22.81 5.25
N GLU A 71 -14.26 -21.99 5.03
CA GLU A 71 -14.97 -21.26 6.10
C GLU A 71 -15.60 -22.22 7.13
N GLN A 72 -16.34 -23.23 6.67
CA GLN A 72 -16.97 -24.20 7.58
C GLN A 72 -15.94 -25.06 8.35
N LYS A 73 -14.81 -25.41 7.71
CA LYS A 73 -13.69 -26.08 8.40
C LYS A 73 -13.13 -25.22 9.52
N PHE A 74 -12.98 -23.92 9.31
CA PHE A 74 -12.51 -23.00 10.35
C PHE A 74 -13.51 -22.88 11.50
N ASN A 75 -14.80 -22.72 11.19
CA ASN A 75 -15.84 -22.68 12.20
C ASN A 75 -15.86 -23.95 13.05
N LEU A 76 -15.75 -25.13 12.41
CA LEU A 76 -15.65 -26.41 13.11
C LEU A 76 -14.39 -26.49 13.98
N HIS A 77 -13.24 -26.03 13.45
CA HIS A 77 -12.00 -25.98 14.20
C HIS A 77 -12.14 -25.13 15.47
N VAL A 78 -12.69 -23.93 15.36
CA VAL A 78 -12.92 -23.04 16.50
C VAL A 78 -13.87 -23.70 17.51
N MET A 79 -14.97 -24.30 17.05
CA MET A 79 -15.91 -25.01 17.94
C MET A 79 -15.26 -26.15 18.73
N LEU A 80 -14.30 -26.86 18.14
CA LEU A 80 -13.63 -28.00 18.77
C LEU A 80 -12.40 -27.63 19.59
N ASN A 81 -11.75 -26.50 19.26
CA ASN A 81 -10.39 -26.20 19.75
C ASN A 81 -10.22 -24.84 20.43
N ALA A 82 -11.24 -23.97 20.50
CA ALA A 82 -11.10 -22.63 21.08
C ALA A 82 -10.52 -22.64 22.51
N ASP A 83 -10.98 -23.55 23.37
CA ASP A 83 -10.46 -23.66 24.74
C ASP A 83 -9.00 -24.12 24.76
N ARG A 84 -8.62 -25.01 23.83
CA ARG A 84 -7.23 -25.49 23.71
C ARG A 84 -6.31 -24.39 23.19
N GLU A 85 -6.76 -23.63 22.20
CA GLU A 85 -6.07 -22.43 21.70
C GLU A 85 -5.85 -21.42 22.83
N PHE A 86 -6.88 -21.16 23.63
CA PHE A 86 -6.79 -20.26 24.78
C PHE A 86 -5.81 -20.77 25.85
N LEU A 87 -5.83 -22.07 26.16
CA LEU A 87 -4.88 -22.68 27.10
C LEU A 87 -3.43 -22.64 26.58
N GLU A 88 -3.21 -22.75 25.26
CA GLU A 88 -1.88 -22.57 24.67
C GLU A 88 -1.37 -21.14 24.83
N GLN A 89 -2.20 -20.12 24.61
CA GLN A 89 -1.80 -18.72 24.82
C GLN A 89 -1.35 -18.46 26.27
N LYS A 90 -2.01 -19.10 27.25
CA LYS A 90 -1.60 -19.00 28.66
C LYS A 90 -0.19 -19.55 28.94
N LYS A 91 0.35 -20.40 28.07
CA LYS A 91 1.74 -20.90 28.16
C LYS A 91 2.77 -19.87 27.68
N ALA A 92 2.34 -18.76 27.11
CA ALA A 92 3.17 -17.60 26.76
C ALA A 92 2.84 -16.41 27.68
N PRO A 93 3.17 -16.47 28.99
CA PRO A 93 2.67 -15.53 29.99
C PRO A 93 3.09 -14.07 29.78
N HIS A 94 4.15 -13.84 28.99
CA HIS A 94 4.67 -12.51 28.66
C HIS A 94 4.10 -11.93 27.35
N ARG A 95 3.15 -12.61 26.71
CA ARG A 95 2.53 -12.14 25.48
C ARG A 95 1.02 -12.13 25.58
N ASP A 96 0.46 -11.01 25.18
CA ASP A 96 -0.96 -10.80 24.97
C ASP A 96 -1.14 -9.94 23.70
N PHE A 97 -2.38 -9.54 23.42
CA PHE A 97 -2.67 -8.66 22.30
C PHE A 97 -1.89 -7.34 22.35
N TYR A 98 -1.63 -6.75 23.53
CA TYR A 98 -0.91 -5.48 23.65
C TYR A 98 0.60 -5.64 23.48
N ASN A 99 1.14 -6.83 23.75
CA ASN A 99 2.58 -7.11 23.69
C ASN A 99 3.04 -7.85 22.44
N VAL A 100 2.14 -8.15 21.51
CA VAL A 100 2.51 -8.64 20.16
C VAL A 100 2.66 -7.46 19.20
N ARG A 101 3.72 -7.51 18.38
CA ARG A 101 3.99 -6.50 17.36
C ARG A 101 2.91 -6.54 16.29
N LYS A 102 2.45 -5.36 15.89
CA LYS A 102 1.47 -5.16 14.82
C LYS A 102 1.88 -3.97 13.97
N VAL A 103 1.63 -4.09 12.68
CA VAL A 103 2.02 -3.09 11.69
C VAL A 103 0.76 -2.52 11.07
N ASP A 104 0.65 -1.20 11.07
CA ASP A 104 -0.29 -0.51 10.21
C ASP A 104 0.22 -0.57 8.77
N THR A 105 -0.29 -1.55 8.04
CA THR A 105 0.14 -1.91 6.67
C THR A 105 -0.43 -0.97 5.61
N HIS A 106 -1.46 -0.20 5.96
CA HIS A 106 -2.09 0.74 5.07
C HIS A 106 -2.46 2.06 5.76
N VAL A 107 -1.59 3.07 5.62
CA VAL A 107 -1.82 4.42 6.16
C VAL A 107 -1.23 5.50 5.25
N HIS A 108 -2.03 6.52 4.95
CA HIS A 108 -1.59 7.70 4.22
C HIS A 108 -0.89 8.69 5.16
N HIS A 109 0.36 9.07 4.85
CA HIS A 109 1.18 9.94 5.71
C HIS A 109 0.49 11.28 6.03
N SER A 110 -0.17 11.88 5.04
CA SER A 110 -0.88 13.16 5.21
C SER A 110 -2.04 13.10 6.22
N ALA A 111 -2.51 11.90 6.58
CA ALA A 111 -3.59 11.68 7.53
C ALA A 111 -3.19 10.82 8.72
N CYS A 112 -1.88 10.62 8.97
CA CYS A 112 -1.41 9.69 10.00
C CYS A 112 -1.63 10.16 11.45
N MET A 113 -2.01 11.42 11.65
CA MET A 113 -2.29 11.99 12.97
C MET A 113 -3.79 12.10 13.24
N ASN A 114 -4.21 12.13 14.50
CA ASN A 114 -5.60 12.44 14.85
C ASN A 114 -5.89 13.95 14.76
N GLN A 115 -7.18 14.32 14.66
CA GLN A 115 -7.60 15.71 14.50
C GLN A 115 -7.22 16.58 15.71
N LYS A 116 -7.32 16.03 16.92
CA LYS A 116 -6.96 16.75 18.15
C LYS A 116 -5.49 17.14 18.17
N HIS A 117 -4.61 16.29 17.67
CA HIS A 117 -3.19 16.54 17.55
C HIS A 117 -2.91 17.60 16.50
N LEU A 118 -3.47 17.47 15.29
CA LEU A 118 -3.33 18.48 14.24
C LEU A 118 -3.83 19.86 14.71
N LEU A 119 -5.01 19.92 15.34
CA LEU A 119 -5.56 21.15 15.91
C LEU A 119 -4.61 21.79 16.92
N ARG A 120 -4.12 21.00 17.87
CA ARG A 120 -3.17 21.45 18.90
C ARG A 120 -1.88 21.98 18.25
N PHE A 121 -1.40 21.32 17.20
CA PHE A 121 -0.22 21.74 16.46
C PHE A 121 -0.45 23.09 15.77
N ILE A 122 -1.55 23.25 15.04
CA ILE A 122 -1.93 24.50 14.37
C ILE A 122 -2.04 25.64 15.40
N LYS A 123 -2.75 25.44 16.51
CA LYS A 123 -2.87 26.43 17.60
C LYS A 123 -1.51 26.81 18.18
N SER A 124 -0.64 25.83 18.40
CA SER A 124 0.71 26.09 18.91
C SER A 124 1.54 26.93 17.94
N LYS A 125 1.44 26.67 16.63
CA LYS A 125 2.16 27.43 15.60
C LYS A 125 1.63 28.85 15.46
N LEU A 126 0.32 29.03 15.47
CA LEU A 126 -0.29 30.37 15.45
C LEU A 126 0.09 31.20 16.68
N LYS A 127 0.29 30.58 17.85
CA LYS A 127 0.72 31.28 19.07
C LYS A 127 2.21 31.60 19.10
N ARG A 128 3.08 30.68 18.65
CA ARG A 128 4.54 30.80 18.80
C ARG A 128 5.22 31.48 17.61
N GLU A 129 4.69 31.28 16.41
CA GLU A 129 5.33 31.72 15.16
C GLU A 129 4.31 32.42 14.22
N PRO A 130 3.55 33.44 14.68
CA PRO A 130 2.50 34.09 13.89
C PRO A 130 3.02 34.86 12.67
N HIS A 131 4.25 35.37 12.74
CA HIS A 131 4.85 36.22 11.71
C HIS A 131 5.66 35.45 10.66
N GLU A 132 5.70 34.12 10.74
CA GLU A 132 6.37 33.27 9.76
C GLU A 132 5.69 33.40 8.39
N LEU A 133 6.46 33.61 7.32
CA LEU A 133 5.96 33.64 5.95
C LEU A 133 5.68 32.21 5.47
N VAL A 134 4.42 31.91 5.21
CA VAL A 134 3.96 30.52 4.97
C VAL A 134 3.42 30.28 3.56
N VAL A 135 2.95 31.31 2.86
CA VAL A 135 2.38 31.17 1.52
C VAL A 135 2.62 32.42 0.68
N TYR A 136 2.79 32.24 -0.63
CA TYR A 136 2.81 33.32 -1.61
C TYR A 136 1.54 33.26 -2.46
N ARG A 137 0.70 34.29 -2.41
CA ARG A 137 -0.53 34.40 -3.21
C ARG A 137 -0.86 35.85 -3.52
N ASP A 138 -1.54 36.05 -4.64
CA ASP A 138 -2.05 37.36 -5.05
C ASP A 138 -0.94 38.43 -5.08
N GLY A 139 0.27 38.02 -5.50
CA GLY A 139 1.45 38.88 -5.59
C GLY A 139 2.16 39.16 -4.26
N LYS A 140 1.64 38.69 -3.11
CA LYS A 140 2.17 38.99 -1.77
C LYS A 140 2.55 37.73 -0.99
N PHE A 141 3.62 37.83 -0.20
CA PHE A 141 3.93 36.84 0.85
C PHE A 141 3.06 37.10 2.06
N LEU A 142 2.30 36.10 2.48
CA LEU A 142 1.43 36.17 3.66
C LEU A 142 2.09 35.41 4.81
N ASN A 143 2.09 36.04 5.99
CA ASN A 143 2.47 35.37 7.23
C ASN A 143 1.32 34.51 7.78
N LEU A 144 1.63 33.62 8.73
CA LEU A 144 0.65 32.69 9.29
C LEU A 144 -0.57 33.41 9.89
N ARG A 145 -0.36 34.53 10.58
CA ARG A 145 -1.45 35.34 11.14
C ARG A 145 -2.34 35.94 10.04
N GLU A 146 -1.76 36.56 9.02
CA GLU A 146 -2.50 37.14 7.88
C GLU A 146 -3.32 36.06 7.15
N VAL A 147 -2.82 34.82 7.05
CA VAL A 147 -3.58 33.71 6.48
C VAL A 147 -4.83 33.41 7.30
N PHE A 148 -4.73 33.32 8.63
CA PHE A 148 -5.89 33.07 9.50
C PHE A 148 -6.87 34.24 9.54
N GLU A 149 -6.37 35.48 9.54
CA GLU A 149 -7.20 36.69 9.43
C GLU A 149 -7.97 36.70 8.10
N SER A 150 -7.36 36.28 6.99
CA SER A 150 -8.04 36.19 5.68
C SER A 150 -9.15 35.14 5.61
N ILE A 151 -9.10 34.12 6.47
CA ILE A 151 -10.13 33.07 6.59
C ILE A 151 -11.26 33.53 7.54
N GLY A 152 -11.06 34.62 8.27
CA GLY A 152 -12.01 35.12 9.26
C GLY A 152 -12.05 34.27 10.53
N MET A 153 -10.93 33.65 10.91
CA MET A 153 -10.86 32.77 12.08
C MET A 153 -9.67 33.08 12.98
N THR A 154 -9.91 33.10 14.30
CA THR A 154 -8.87 33.30 15.31
C THR A 154 -8.45 31.99 15.98
N ALA A 155 -7.28 31.98 16.63
CA ALA A 155 -6.78 30.80 17.36
C ALA A 155 -7.75 30.26 18.43
N TYR A 156 -8.60 31.14 19.00
CA TYR A 156 -9.56 30.81 20.05
C TYR A 156 -10.75 30.02 19.50
N GLU A 157 -11.23 30.38 18.31
CA GLU A 157 -12.41 29.78 17.66
C GLU A 157 -12.10 28.41 17.04
N LEU A 158 -10.82 28.09 16.80
CA LEU A 158 -10.42 26.80 16.25
C LEU A 158 -10.79 25.65 17.19
N ASN A 159 -11.63 24.73 16.73
CA ASN A 159 -11.94 23.47 17.39
C ASN A 159 -11.96 22.32 16.36
N VAL A 160 -12.20 21.08 16.81
CA VAL A 160 -12.19 19.91 15.93
C VAL A 160 -13.28 20.00 14.87
N ASP A 161 -14.47 20.47 15.21
CA ASP A 161 -15.59 20.61 14.27
C ASP A 161 -15.29 21.66 13.20
N THR A 162 -14.66 22.78 13.57
CA THR A 162 -14.25 23.82 12.61
C THR A 162 -13.16 23.35 11.65
N LEU A 163 -12.34 22.35 12.04
CA LEU A 163 -11.39 21.74 11.10
C LEU A 163 -12.11 20.99 9.97
N ASP A 164 -13.32 20.48 10.23
CA ASP A 164 -14.17 19.79 9.27
C ASP A 164 -13.44 18.69 8.46
N MET A 165 -12.58 17.92 9.14
CA MET A 165 -11.77 16.87 8.49
C MET A 165 -12.31 15.46 8.72
N HIS A 166 -13.36 15.29 9.54
CA HIS A 166 -13.95 13.98 9.80
C HIS A 166 -14.76 13.50 8.59
N ALA A 167 -14.66 12.21 8.27
CA ALA A 167 -15.51 11.57 7.28
C ALA A 167 -16.91 11.34 7.88
N ASP A 168 -17.93 11.92 7.28
CA ASP A 168 -19.31 11.86 7.75
C ASP A 168 -20.21 11.07 6.78
N LYS A 169 -21.52 11.00 7.07
CA LYS A 169 -22.50 10.37 6.18
C LYS A 169 -22.51 10.96 4.76
N ASN A 170 -22.05 12.19 4.58
CA ASN A 170 -22.02 12.86 3.27
C ASN A 170 -20.83 12.43 2.41
N THR A 171 -19.86 11.69 2.98
CA THR A 171 -18.72 11.10 2.27
C THR A 171 -19.02 9.71 1.68
N PHE A 172 -20.09 9.05 2.12
CA PHE A 172 -20.47 7.73 1.62
C PHE A 172 -20.77 7.78 0.11
N HIS A 173 -20.08 6.95 -0.67
CA HIS A 173 -20.06 6.95 -2.14
C HIS A 173 -19.62 8.28 -2.79
N ARG A 174 -19.01 9.19 -2.04
CA ARG A 174 -18.59 10.52 -2.50
C ARG A 174 -17.11 10.74 -2.22
N PHE A 175 -16.28 10.04 -2.98
CA PHE A 175 -14.81 10.14 -2.90
C PHE A 175 -14.30 11.56 -3.19
N ASP A 176 -15.02 12.33 -4.02
CA ASP A 176 -14.75 13.75 -4.24
C ASP A 176 -14.87 14.57 -2.95
N ARG A 177 -15.92 14.33 -2.14
CA ARG A 177 -16.10 14.97 -0.82
C ARG A 177 -15.07 14.49 0.19
N PHE A 178 -14.72 13.20 0.16
CA PHE A 178 -13.64 12.67 1.00
C PHE A 178 -12.30 13.36 0.72
N ASN A 179 -11.94 13.55 -0.56
CA ASN A 179 -10.72 14.28 -0.93
C ASN A 179 -10.68 15.72 -0.39
N LEU A 180 -11.83 16.37 -0.27
CA LEU A 180 -11.93 17.71 0.31
C LEU A 180 -11.65 17.72 1.81
N LYS A 181 -11.88 16.61 2.52
CA LYS A 181 -11.59 16.48 3.97
C LYS A 181 -10.10 16.54 4.30
N TYR A 182 -9.21 16.39 3.32
CA TYR A 182 -7.79 16.70 3.50
C TYR A 182 -7.50 18.19 3.67
N ASN A 183 -8.47 19.07 3.39
CA ASN A 183 -8.33 20.50 3.55
C ASN A 183 -8.81 20.94 4.95
N PRO A 184 -7.92 21.34 5.87
CA PRO A 184 -8.35 21.89 7.15
C PRO A 184 -9.27 23.08 6.94
N MET A 185 -10.41 23.08 7.61
CA MET A 185 -11.46 24.11 7.51
C MET A 185 -12.01 24.28 6.09
N GLY A 186 -11.91 23.24 5.25
CA GLY A 186 -12.22 23.31 3.82
C GLY A 186 -11.24 24.17 3.00
N GLN A 187 -10.16 24.68 3.60
CA GLN A 187 -9.23 25.60 2.97
C GLN A 187 -7.98 24.88 2.42
N SER A 188 -7.85 24.87 1.09
CA SER A 188 -6.68 24.27 0.41
C SER A 188 -5.35 24.91 0.83
N ARG A 189 -5.36 26.21 1.20
CA ARG A 189 -4.18 26.94 1.69
C ARG A 189 -3.61 26.31 2.97
N LEU A 190 -4.47 25.86 3.89
CA LEU A 190 -4.02 25.27 5.14
C LEU A 190 -3.48 23.86 4.94
N ARG A 191 -4.04 23.11 3.98
CA ARG A 191 -3.46 21.83 3.55
C ARG A 191 -2.06 22.02 2.99
N GLU A 192 -1.87 23.03 2.14
CA GLU A 192 -0.57 23.37 1.58
C GLU A 192 0.44 23.71 2.68
N ILE A 193 0.06 24.51 3.68
CA ILE A 193 0.94 24.95 4.76
C ILE A 193 1.30 23.81 5.73
N PHE A 194 0.30 23.04 6.19
CA PHE A 194 0.47 22.08 7.29
C PHE A 194 0.62 20.62 6.87
N ILE A 195 0.10 20.24 5.69
CA ILE A 195 -0.08 18.83 5.26
C ILE A 195 0.62 18.54 3.92
N LYS A 196 1.42 19.47 3.39
CA LYS A 196 2.27 19.25 2.22
C LYS A 196 3.75 19.45 2.54
N GLN A 197 4.58 18.60 1.93
CA GLN A 197 6.04 18.67 2.02
C GLN A 197 6.65 19.68 1.03
N ASP A 198 6.03 19.83 -0.14
CA ASP A 198 6.42 20.79 -1.18
C ASP A 198 5.56 22.05 -1.06
N ASN A 199 6.08 23.06 -0.35
CA ASN A 199 5.46 24.36 -0.13
C ASN A 199 6.53 25.45 0.12
N LEU A 200 6.12 26.69 0.36
CA LEU A 200 7.03 27.83 0.54
C LEU A 200 8.07 27.62 1.67
N ILE A 201 7.64 27.02 2.79
CA ILE A 201 8.49 26.71 3.96
C ILE A 201 9.15 25.33 3.86
N ARG A 202 9.18 24.74 2.66
CA ARG A 202 9.81 23.44 2.36
C ARG A 202 9.36 22.33 3.30
N GLY A 203 8.07 22.33 3.65
CA GLY A 203 7.44 21.27 4.45
C GLY A 203 7.86 21.24 5.92
N ARG A 204 8.45 22.32 6.46
CA ARG A 204 8.91 22.40 7.85
C ARG A 204 7.83 21.99 8.86
N PHE A 205 6.63 22.54 8.72
CA PHE A 205 5.52 22.22 9.63
C PHE A 205 5.07 20.77 9.56
N LEU A 206 4.97 20.18 8.36
CA LEU A 206 4.64 18.77 8.22
C LEU A 206 5.72 17.88 8.82
N ALA A 207 7.00 18.24 8.66
CA ALA A 207 8.10 17.48 9.24
C ALA A 207 8.08 17.52 10.78
N GLU A 208 7.87 18.70 11.37
CA GLU A 208 7.72 18.85 12.82
C GLU A 208 6.54 18.06 13.38
N LEU A 209 5.40 18.07 12.67
CA LEU A 209 4.24 17.27 13.05
C LEU A 209 4.53 15.77 12.94
N THR A 210 5.18 15.33 11.86
CA THR A 210 5.55 13.93 11.65
C THR A 210 6.50 13.44 12.75
N LYS A 211 7.44 14.27 13.22
CA LYS A 211 8.30 13.93 14.37
C LYS A 211 7.52 13.69 15.66
N GLN A 212 6.48 14.49 15.92
CA GLN A 212 5.63 14.27 17.09
C GLN A 212 4.88 12.94 16.96
N VAL A 213 4.37 12.61 15.78
CA VAL A 213 3.73 11.31 15.50
C VAL A 213 4.72 10.15 15.69
N CYS A 214 5.96 10.29 15.18
CA CYS A 214 7.00 9.27 15.36
C CYS A 214 7.34 9.08 16.84
N SER A 215 7.44 10.16 17.62
CA SER A 215 7.70 10.08 19.06
C SER A 215 6.57 9.36 19.82
N ASP A 216 5.31 9.61 19.45
CA ASP A 216 4.16 8.91 20.04
C ASP A 216 4.17 7.42 19.64
N LEU A 217 4.57 7.10 18.40
CA LEU A 217 4.71 5.73 17.92
C LEU A 217 5.87 4.98 18.59
N GLU A 218 6.99 5.64 18.87
CA GLU A 218 8.13 5.07 19.61
C GLU A 218 7.78 4.79 21.08
N ALA A 219 6.97 5.65 21.69
CA ALA A 219 6.41 5.39 23.02
C ALA A 219 5.51 4.15 23.01
N ASN A 220 4.73 3.95 21.92
CA ASN A 220 3.98 2.71 21.70
C ASN A 220 4.85 1.62 21.04
N LYS A 221 5.70 1.00 21.85
CA LYS A 221 6.68 -0.02 21.42
C LYS A 221 6.10 -1.04 20.42
N TYR A 222 4.84 -1.46 20.56
CA TYR A 222 4.23 -2.60 19.84
C TYR A 222 3.56 -2.29 18.51
N THR A 223 3.48 -1.01 18.14
CA THR A 223 2.82 -0.56 16.93
C THR A 223 3.85 0.04 15.96
N MET A 224 3.80 -0.41 14.72
CA MET A 224 4.66 0.07 13.62
C MET A 224 3.80 0.59 12.47
N ALA A 225 4.36 1.35 11.53
CA ALA A 225 3.57 1.91 10.42
C ALA A 225 4.31 1.91 9.07
N GLU A 226 3.56 1.74 7.99
CA GLU A 226 4.01 1.89 6.61
C GLU A 226 3.42 3.14 5.97
N TYR A 227 4.06 4.29 6.20
CA TYR A 227 3.55 5.58 5.75
C TYR A 227 3.69 5.75 4.24
N ARG A 228 2.57 6.10 3.60
CA ARG A 228 2.52 6.40 2.16
C ARG A 228 2.71 7.89 1.89
N ILE A 229 3.70 8.23 1.08
CA ILE A 229 3.97 9.60 0.62
C ILE A 229 3.98 9.67 -0.90
N SER A 230 3.48 10.76 -1.47
CA SER A 230 3.20 10.84 -2.91
C SER A 230 4.40 11.29 -3.74
N ILE A 231 4.61 10.61 -4.86
CA ILE A 231 5.29 11.13 -6.05
C ILE A 231 4.24 11.17 -7.17
N TYR A 232 4.07 12.34 -7.78
CA TYR A 232 3.04 12.56 -8.80
C TYR A 232 3.56 12.33 -10.22
N GLY A 233 4.89 12.36 -10.39
CA GLY A 233 5.52 12.22 -11.70
C GLY A 233 5.37 13.47 -12.57
N ARG A 234 5.11 14.65 -11.99
CA ARG A 234 4.94 15.90 -12.76
C ARG A 234 6.25 16.53 -13.19
N LYS A 235 7.28 16.35 -12.39
CA LYS A 235 8.61 16.92 -12.63
C LYS A 235 9.68 15.89 -12.22
N PRO A 236 10.84 15.87 -12.90
CA PRO A 236 11.93 14.96 -12.54
C PRO A 236 12.43 15.16 -11.09
N GLY A 237 12.45 16.41 -10.61
CA GLY A 237 12.97 16.76 -9.29
C GLY A 237 12.08 16.38 -8.09
N GLU A 238 10.91 15.75 -8.30
CA GLU A 238 10.02 15.37 -7.19
C GLU A 238 10.70 14.40 -6.21
N TRP A 239 11.49 13.45 -6.72
CA TRP A 239 12.23 12.49 -5.89
C TRP A 239 13.30 13.15 -5.04
N ASP A 240 14.10 14.05 -5.62
CA ASP A 240 15.14 14.77 -4.89
C ASP A 240 14.56 15.70 -3.83
N ASN A 241 13.47 16.41 -4.16
CA ASN A 241 12.77 17.27 -3.22
C ASN A 241 12.24 16.46 -2.03
N LEU A 242 11.61 15.31 -2.30
CA LEU A 242 11.11 14.42 -1.25
C LEU A 242 12.25 13.86 -0.40
N ALA A 243 13.29 13.32 -1.00
CA ALA A 243 14.44 12.78 -0.28
C ALA A 243 15.13 13.85 0.57
N ALA A 244 15.27 15.07 0.04
CA ALA A 244 15.80 16.21 0.77
C ALA A 244 14.89 16.60 1.93
N TRP A 245 13.56 16.60 1.77
CA TRP A 245 12.63 16.87 2.85
C TRP A 245 12.79 15.88 4.01
N VAL A 246 12.82 14.57 3.72
CA VAL A 246 12.96 13.54 4.77
C VAL A 246 14.30 13.66 5.49
N LEU A 247 15.42 13.75 4.74
CA LEU A 247 16.77 13.78 5.32
C LEU A 247 17.11 15.08 6.03
N ASN A 248 16.84 16.23 5.42
CA ASN A 248 17.18 17.52 6.04
C ASN A 248 16.38 17.76 7.32
N ASN A 249 15.16 17.22 7.37
CA ASN A 249 14.34 17.32 8.57
C ASN A 249 14.54 16.17 9.54
N ASN A 250 15.37 15.14 9.27
CA ASN A 250 15.52 13.97 10.14
C ASN A 250 14.17 13.29 10.48
N VAL A 251 13.36 13.00 9.46
CA VAL A 251 12.06 12.33 9.63
C VAL A 251 12.25 10.81 9.52
N PHE A 252 12.85 10.24 10.57
CA PHE A 252 13.20 8.82 10.65
C PHE A 252 12.78 8.24 11.99
N SER A 253 12.35 6.98 12.00
CA SER A 253 12.08 6.20 13.20
C SER A 253 12.28 4.72 12.88
N GLU A 254 12.71 3.93 13.86
CA GLU A 254 12.75 2.47 13.73
C GLU A 254 11.34 1.86 13.57
N ASN A 255 10.31 2.62 13.96
CA ASN A 255 8.93 2.20 13.93
C ASN A 255 8.20 2.47 12.62
N ILE A 256 8.87 3.11 11.65
CA ILE A 256 8.26 3.45 10.36
C ILE A 256 9.09 2.98 9.18
N VAL A 257 8.41 2.68 8.08
CA VAL A 257 8.99 2.51 6.75
C VAL A 257 8.16 3.27 5.73
N TRP A 258 8.75 3.60 4.58
CA TRP A 258 8.11 4.44 3.58
C TRP A 258 7.59 3.64 2.38
N MET A 259 6.37 3.95 1.99
CA MET A 259 5.74 3.54 0.75
C MET A 259 5.57 4.77 -0.14
N ILE A 260 5.81 4.62 -1.44
CA ILE A 260 5.63 5.72 -2.40
C ILE A 260 4.34 5.50 -3.16
N GLN A 261 3.37 6.40 -3.00
CA GLN A 261 2.11 6.31 -3.73
C GLN A 261 2.14 7.16 -5.00
N ILE A 262 1.72 6.58 -6.12
CA ILE A 262 1.61 7.21 -7.42
C ILE A 262 0.12 7.44 -7.73
N PRO A 263 -0.39 8.67 -7.63
CA PRO A 263 -1.76 8.98 -8.02
C PRO A 263 -1.96 8.88 -9.54
N ARG A 264 -3.02 8.17 -9.97
CA ARG A 264 -3.38 7.97 -11.38
C ARG A 264 -4.06 9.21 -11.98
N LEU A 265 -3.35 10.34 -12.01
CA LEU A 265 -3.92 11.66 -12.37
C LEU A 265 -3.36 12.24 -13.68
N TYR A 266 -2.82 11.39 -14.57
CA TYR A 266 -2.25 11.83 -15.85
C TYR A 266 -3.19 12.75 -16.65
N ASN A 267 -4.47 12.39 -16.75
CA ASN A 267 -5.46 13.17 -17.50
C ASN A 267 -5.56 14.63 -17.02
N ILE A 268 -5.40 14.89 -15.72
CA ILE A 268 -5.40 16.25 -15.15
C ILE A 268 -4.13 17.00 -15.56
N TYR A 269 -2.98 16.32 -15.54
CA TYR A 269 -1.70 16.94 -15.91
C TYR A 269 -1.62 17.22 -17.41
N HIS A 270 -2.18 16.33 -18.22
CA HIS A 270 -2.32 16.51 -19.66
C HIS A 270 -3.28 17.66 -20.00
N SER A 271 -4.47 17.72 -19.38
CA SER A 271 -5.43 18.80 -19.63
C SER A 271 -4.88 20.17 -19.24
N ASN A 272 -4.04 20.24 -18.21
CA ASN A 272 -3.41 21.49 -17.76
C ASN A 272 -2.16 21.87 -18.59
N GLY A 273 -1.78 21.07 -19.58
CA GLY A 273 -0.59 21.30 -20.41
C GLY A 273 0.74 21.04 -19.70
N THR A 274 0.73 20.42 -18.51
CA THR A 274 1.94 20.09 -17.75
C THR A 274 2.71 18.93 -18.38
N MET A 275 2.02 18.03 -19.08
CA MET A 275 2.60 16.86 -19.76
C MET A 275 2.00 16.69 -21.14
N LYS A 276 2.79 16.16 -22.08
CA LYS A 276 2.32 15.89 -23.46
C LYS A 276 1.83 14.46 -23.68
N ASN A 277 2.44 13.49 -23.02
CA ASN A 277 2.11 12.07 -23.18
C ASN A 277 2.40 11.31 -21.88
N PHE A 278 1.90 10.08 -21.79
CA PHE A 278 2.09 9.25 -20.60
C PHE A 278 3.57 8.88 -20.35
N GLN A 279 4.38 8.80 -21.42
CA GLN A 279 5.82 8.57 -21.34
C GLN A 279 6.52 9.56 -20.41
N GLN A 280 6.20 10.85 -20.49
CA GLN A 280 6.79 11.88 -19.62
C GLN A 280 6.52 11.61 -18.12
N MET A 281 5.34 11.10 -17.79
CA MET A 281 5.03 10.72 -16.41
C MET A 281 5.92 9.56 -15.95
N LEU A 282 6.10 8.53 -16.79
CA LEU A 282 6.98 7.40 -16.50
C LEU A 282 8.44 7.83 -16.37
N ASP A 283 8.92 8.72 -17.24
CA ASP A 283 10.27 9.27 -17.18
C ASP A 283 10.53 9.97 -15.86
N ASN A 284 9.61 10.86 -15.44
CA ASN A 284 9.73 11.61 -14.19
C ASN A 284 9.70 10.69 -12.95
N ILE A 285 9.03 9.55 -13.02
CA ILE A 285 8.92 8.59 -11.91
C ILE A 285 10.15 7.67 -11.87
N PHE A 286 10.53 7.07 -13.00
CA PHE A 286 11.49 5.98 -13.01
C PHE A 286 12.90 6.43 -13.33
N LYS A 287 13.12 7.40 -14.21
CA LYS A 287 14.48 7.81 -14.61
C LYS A 287 15.37 8.21 -13.41
N PRO A 288 14.92 9.03 -12.44
CA PRO A 288 15.73 9.35 -11.26
C PRO A 288 16.12 8.12 -10.43
N LEU A 289 15.28 7.08 -10.40
CA LEU A 289 15.56 5.84 -9.68
C LEU A 289 16.64 4.99 -10.35
N PHE A 290 16.72 5.00 -11.68
CA PHE A 290 17.79 4.33 -12.42
C PHE A 290 19.10 5.14 -12.34
N GLU A 291 19.03 6.47 -12.50
CA GLU A 291 20.18 7.38 -12.36
C GLU A 291 20.90 7.16 -11.02
N VAL A 292 20.17 7.23 -9.90
CA VAL A 292 20.74 7.04 -8.55
C VAL A 292 21.22 5.61 -8.28
N THR A 293 20.64 4.60 -8.93
CA THR A 293 21.04 3.21 -8.75
C THR A 293 22.33 2.90 -9.52
N VAL A 294 22.50 3.49 -10.71
CA VAL A 294 23.75 3.38 -11.49
C VAL A 294 24.87 4.21 -10.87
N ASP A 295 24.56 5.44 -10.47
CA ASP A 295 25.50 6.39 -9.90
C ASP A 295 24.91 7.03 -8.63
N PRO A 296 25.21 6.50 -7.43
CA PRO A 296 24.73 7.07 -6.17
C PRO A 296 25.13 8.53 -5.94
N SER A 297 26.18 9.03 -6.60
CA SER A 297 26.63 10.42 -6.47
C SER A 297 25.76 11.44 -7.21
N SER A 298 24.97 10.99 -8.18
CA SER A 298 24.02 11.83 -8.93
C SER A 298 22.87 12.34 -8.05
N HIS A 299 22.36 11.48 -7.16
CA HIS A 299 21.29 11.82 -6.21
C HIS A 299 21.60 11.26 -4.80
N PRO A 300 22.55 11.86 -4.06
CA PRO A 300 23.09 11.27 -2.83
C PRO A 300 22.04 11.16 -1.71
N LYS A 301 21.14 12.14 -1.61
CA LYS A 301 20.02 12.13 -0.66
C LYS A 301 18.98 11.08 -1.05
N LEU A 302 18.66 10.97 -2.33
CA LEU A 302 17.74 9.96 -2.84
C LEU A 302 18.27 8.55 -2.58
N HIS A 303 19.58 8.30 -2.79
CA HIS A 303 20.19 7.01 -2.51
C HIS A 303 19.95 6.57 -1.06
N THR A 304 20.19 7.47 -0.11
CA THR A 304 19.97 7.22 1.31
C THR A 304 18.49 7.03 1.62
N PHE A 305 17.61 7.87 1.07
CA PHE A 305 16.17 7.76 1.28
C PHE A 305 15.61 6.42 0.79
N LEU A 306 16.05 5.94 -0.37
CA LEU A 306 15.59 4.68 -0.96
C LEU A 306 15.92 3.45 -0.10
N GLN A 307 16.88 3.53 0.84
CA GLN A 307 17.15 2.45 1.78
C GLN A 307 15.98 2.21 2.75
N MET A 308 15.11 3.20 2.95
CA MET A 308 13.93 3.13 3.82
C MET A 308 12.62 2.98 3.04
N VAL A 309 12.67 3.08 1.70
CA VAL A 309 11.53 2.86 0.83
C VAL A 309 11.37 1.36 0.58
N ILE A 310 10.20 0.83 0.95
CA ILE A 310 9.91 -0.61 0.89
C ILE A 310 9.02 -0.99 -0.31
N GLY A 311 8.33 -0.02 -0.90
CA GLY A 311 7.41 -0.31 -1.98
C GLY A 311 6.78 0.92 -2.63
N VAL A 312 6.09 0.65 -3.73
CA VAL A 312 5.30 1.59 -4.51
C VAL A 312 3.85 1.14 -4.53
N ASP A 313 2.98 2.11 -4.32
CA ASP A 313 1.53 2.00 -4.34
C ASP A 313 0.99 2.82 -5.52
N MET A 314 -0.20 2.48 -6.00
CA MET A 314 -0.94 3.19 -7.03
C MET A 314 -2.32 3.55 -6.49
N VAL A 315 -2.66 4.83 -6.54
CA VAL A 315 -3.86 5.39 -5.87
C VAL A 315 -4.69 6.26 -6.81
N ASP A 316 -5.91 6.60 -6.37
CA ASP A 316 -6.95 7.48 -6.93
C ASP A 316 -8.29 6.74 -6.84
N ASP A 317 -9.40 7.47 -6.99
CA ASP A 317 -10.76 6.93 -7.00
C ASP A 317 -10.92 5.77 -7.99
N GLU A 318 -11.01 4.54 -7.47
CA GLU A 318 -11.23 3.34 -8.28
C GLU A 318 -12.62 3.27 -8.91
N SER A 319 -13.59 4.05 -8.42
CA SER A 319 -14.97 4.05 -8.93
C SER A 319 -15.13 4.81 -10.24
N LYS A 320 -14.13 5.65 -10.62
CA LYS A 320 -14.15 6.39 -11.88
C LYS A 320 -14.26 5.42 -13.06
N PRO A 321 -15.21 5.65 -13.99
CA PRO A 321 -15.31 4.81 -15.18
C PRO A 321 -14.04 4.87 -16.01
N GLU A 322 -13.55 3.71 -16.41
CA GLU A 322 -12.39 3.58 -17.28
C GLU A 322 -12.65 2.60 -18.42
N ARG A 323 -11.90 2.75 -19.51
CA ARG A 323 -11.99 1.87 -20.66
C ARG A 323 -11.03 0.70 -20.46
N ARG A 324 -11.57 -0.50 -20.25
CA ARG A 324 -10.75 -1.71 -20.12
C ARG A 324 -9.78 -1.83 -21.30
N PRO A 325 -8.48 -2.11 -21.06
CA PRO A 325 -7.50 -2.15 -22.13
C PRO A 325 -7.77 -3.29 -23.12
N SER A 326 -7.60 -2.99 -24.40
CA SER A 326 -7.54 -3.99 -25.45
C SER A 326 -6.19 -4.73 -25.43
N LYS A 327 -6.03 -5.76 -26.25
CA LYS A 327 -4.77 -6.50 -26.37
C LYS A 327 -3.65 -5.67 -27.02
N HIS A 328 -4.03 -4.75 -27.92
CA HIS A 328 -3.12 -3.86 -28.64
C HIS A 328 -3.40 -2.43 -28.20
N MET A 329 -2.86 -2.08 -27.04
CA MET A 329 -2.90 -0.71 -26.56
C MET A 329 -1.79 0.12 -27.20
N ARG A 330 -2.02 1.43 -27.31
CA ARG A 330 -0.97 2.39 -27.68
C ARG A 330 0.19 2.30 -26.68
N VAL A 331 1.40 2.57 -27.15
CA VAL A 331 2.57 2.71 -26.27
C VAL A 331 2.52 4.04 -25.52
N PRO A 332 3.26 4.21 -24.41
CA PRO A 332 3.19 5.41 -23.56
C PRO A 332 3.54 6.72 -24.27
N VAL A 333 4.43 6.66 -25.27
CA VAL A 333 4.81 7.85 -26.07
C VAL A 333 3.66 8.35 -26.94
N ASP A 334 2.81 7.43 -27.40
CA ASP A 334 1.63 7.69 -28.25
C ASP A 334 0.34 7.88 -27.44
N TRP A 335 0.43 7.86 -26.11
CA TRP A 335 -0.69 8.14 -25.23
C TRP A 335 -0.81 9.65 -24.97
N ASP A 336 -1.27 10.37 -25.99
CA ASP A 336 -1.51 11.83 -26.02
C ASP A 336 -3.01 12.20 -25.91
N VAL A 337 -3.84 11.20 -25.59
CA VAL A 337 -5.29 11.33 -25.53
C VAL A 337 -5.75 11.94 -24.20
N SER A 338 -6.89 12.64 -24.22
CA SER A 338 -7.45 13.34 -23.06
C SER A 338 -7.95 12.41 -21.95
N HIS A 339 -8.24 11.15 -22.25
CA HIS A 339 -8.71 10.19 -21.26
C HIS A 339 -7.53 9.57 -20.50
N ASN A 340 -7.76 9.30 -19.21
CA ASN A 340 -6.77 8.66 -18.35
C ASN A 340 -6.50 7.22 -18.83
N PRO A 341 -5.25 6.73 -18.83
CA PRO A 341 -5.00 5.30 -19.00
C PRO A 341 -5.74 4.48 -17.94
N ALA A 342 -6.17 3.28 -18.32
CA ALA A 342 -6.85 2.36 -17.42
C ALA A 342 -5.93 1.86 -16.30
N TYR A 343 -6.50 1.40 -15.19
CA TYR A 343 -5.78 0.83 -14.05
C TYR A 343 -4.73 -0.21 -14.47
N ALA A 344 -5.13 -1.19 -15.28
CA ALA A 344 -4.25 -2.26 -15.74
C ALA A 344 -3.08 -1.76 -16.60
N TYR A 345 -3.27 -0.64 -17.32
CA TYR A 345 -2.23 -0.02 -18.12
C TYR A 345 -1.17 0.63 -17.21
N TYR A 346 -1.59 1.45 -16.24
CA TYR A 346 -0.66 2.01 -15.24
C TYR A 346 0.09 0.90 -14.50
N ALA A 347 -0.63 -0.12 -14.01
CA ALA A 347 -0.06 -1.20 -13.23
C ALA A 347 1.03 -1.96 -13.99
N TYR A 348 0.82 -2.24 -15.29
CA TYR A 348 1.83 -2.89 -16.12
C TYR A 348 3.12 -2.06 -16.21
N TYR A 349 3.05 -0.79 -16.61
CA TYR A 349 4.26 0.02 -16.79
C TYR A 349 4.96 0.31 -15.45
N VAL A 350 4.19 0.51 -14.37
CA VAL A 350 4.77 0.64 -13.03
C VAL A 350 5.48 -0.65 -12.63
N TYR A 351 4.85 -1.81 -12.80
CA TYR A 351 5.44 -3.10 -12.48
C TYR A 351 6.67 -3.41 -13.33
N ALA A 352 6.61 -3.22 -14.64
CA ALA A 352 7.69 -3.57 -15.56
C ALA A 352 8.97 -2.77 -15.27
N ASN A 353 8.83 -1.46 -14.98
CA ASN A 353 9.96 -0.63 -14.58
C ASN A 353 10.47 -0.99 -13.18
N LEU A 354 9.59 -1.30 -12.22
CA LEU A 354 10.02 -1.79 -10.90
C LEU A 354 10.74 -3.14 -11.00
N TYR A 355 10.32 -4.02 -11.92
CA TYR A 355 10.96 -5.32 -12.13
C TYR A 355 12.40 -5.15 -12.59
N THR A 356 12.65 -4.36 -13.64
CA THR A 356 14.00 -4.12 -14.15
C THR A 356 14.85 -3.31 -13.19
N LEU A 357 14.27 -2.32 -12.49
CA LEU A 357 14.93 -1.57 -11.43
C LEU A 357 15.37 -2.50 -10.30
N ASN A 358 14.49 -3.39 -9.83
CA ASN A 358 14.81 -4.31 -8.75
C ASN A 358 15.89 -5.31 -9.14
N ALA A 359 15.89 -5.82 -10.37
CA ALA A 359 16.97 -6.66 -10.87
C ALA A 359 18.33 -5.94 -10.80
N LEU A 360 18.37 -4.67 -11.23
CA LEU A 360 19.56 -3.83 -11.13
C LEU A 360 19.98 -3.57 -9.68
N ARG A 361 19.03 -3.23 -8.80
CA ARG A 361 19.29 -2.99 -7.37
C ARG A 361 19.84 -4.24 -6.68
N VAL A 362 19.27 -5.41 -6.97
CA VAL A 362 19.75 -6.71 -6.45
C VAL A 362 21.17 -7.01 -6.93
N SER A 363 21.48 -6.78 -8.22
CA SER A 363 22.84 -6.98 -8.75
C SER A 363 23.91 -6.16 -8.02
N LYS A 364 23.50 -5.06 -7.38
CA LYS A 364 24.33 -4.13 -6.60
C LYS A 364 24.24 -4.34 -5.09
N GLY A 365 23.53 -5.36 -4.61
CA GLY A 365 23.32 -5.60 -3.19
C GLY A 365 22.44 -4.55 -2.48
N LEU A 366 21.64 -3.78 -3.22
CA LEU A 366 20.70 -2.79 -2.68
C LEU A 366 19.34 -3.42 -2.37
N ASN A 367 18.56 -2.76 -1.51
CA ASN A 367 17.18 -3.17 -1.21
C ASN A 367 16.27 -3.06 -2.44
N THR A 368 15.23 -3.88 -2.51
CA THR A 368 14.20 -3.85 -3.56
C THR A 368 12.95 -3.10 -3.12
N ILE A 369 12.18 -2.60 -4.08
CA ILE A 369 10.94 -1.85 -3.89
C ILE A 369 9.78 -2.71 -4.41
N ALA A 370 8.88 -3.14 -3.52
CA ALA A 370 7.75 -4.00 -3.88
C ALA A 370 6.60 -3.22 -4.52
N PHE A 371 5.90 -3.82 -5.50
CA PHE A 371 4.64 -3.27 -6.01
C PHE A 371 3.47 -3.71 -5.13
N ARG A 372 2.81 -2.74 -4.47
CA ARG A 372 1.76 -2.94 -3.45
C ARG A 372 0.60 -1.92 -3.65
N PRO A 373 -0.18 -2.04 -4.73
CA PRO A 373 -1.18 -1.04 -5.11
C PRO A 373 -2.46 -1.12 -4.27
N HIS A 374 -3.22 -0.03 -4.24
CA HIS A 374 -4.66 -0.08 -3.95
C HIS A 374 -5.37 -0.82 -5.06
N ALA A 375 -6.22 -1.78 -4.69
CA ALA A 375 -6.98 -2.53 -5.67
C ALA A 375 -8.28 -3.12 -5.10
N GLY A 376 -9.36 -2.93 -5.85
CA GLY A 376 -10.64 -3.57 -5.59
C GLY A 376 -11.31 -3.07 -4.33
N GLU A 377 -11.06 -1.82 -3.94
CA GLU A 377 -11.93 -1.09 -3.01
C GLU A 377 -13.26 -0.77 -3.70
N ALA A 378 -13.15 -0.24 -4.92
CA ALA A 378 -14.23 0.03 -5.84
C ALA A 378 -13.82 -0.43 -7.26
N GLY A 379 -14.42 0.16 -8.30
CA GLY A 379 -14.04 -0.15 -9.68
C GLY A 379 -14.45 -1.54 -10.18
N ASP A 380 -13.81 -1.95 -11.28
CA ASP A 380 -14.08 -3.17 -12.02
C ASP A 380 -13.17 -4.34 -11.56
N ILE A 381 -13.57 -5.57 -11.86
CA ILE A 381 -12.91 -6.79 -11.38
C ILE A 381 -11.55 -7.04 -12.04
N ASP A 382 -11.27 -6.38 -13.17
CA ASP A 382 -9.99 -6.47 -13.86
C ASP A 382 -8.85 -5.82 -13.08
N HIS A 383 -9.13 -4.89 -12.16
CA HIS A 383 -8.15 -4.37 -11.19
C HIS A 383 -7.56 -5.52 -10.38
N LEU A 384 -8.43 -6.39 -9.83
CA LEU A 384 -8.02 -7.54 -9.03
C LEU A 384 -7.38 -8.65 -9.86
N CYS A 385 -7.73 -8.78 -11.14
CA CYS A 385 -7.03 -9.69 -12.07
C CYS A 385 -5.61 -9.19 -12.36
N THR A 386 -5.48 -7.89 -12.60
CA THR A 386 -4.19 -7.21 -12.84
C THR A 386 -3.27 -7.39 -11.64
N THR A 387 -3.76 -7.07 -10.44
CA THR A 387 -2.94 -7.16 -9.23
C THR A 387 -2.65 -8.59 -8.80
N PHE A 388 -3.52 -9.55 -9.11
CA PHE A 388 -3.19 -10.97 -8.93
C PHE A 388 -1.93 -11.38 -9.71
N MET A 389 -1.74 -10.82 -10.91
CA MET A 389 -0.60 -11.14 -11.77
C MET A 389 0.68 -10.38 -11.38
N LEU A 390 0.55 -9.15 -10.89
CA LEU A 390 1.70 -8.22 -10.76
C LEU A 390 2.07 -7.89 -9.31
N ALA A 391 1.11 -7.84 -8.39
CA ALA A 391 1.30 -7.25 -7.07
C ALA A 391 1.85 -8.26 -6.05
N LYS A 392 2.64 -7.75 -5.10
CA LYS A 392 3.10 -8.52 -3.94
C LYS A 392 2.02 -8.65 -2.87
N ASN A 393 1.25 -7.59 -2.66
CA ASN A 393 0.04 -7.51 -1.84
C ASN A 393 -0.80 -6.34 -2.36
N ILE A 394 -2.03 -6.20 -1.86
CA ILE A 394 -2.91 -5.10 -2.22
C ILE A 394 -3.54 -4.46 -0.99
N ALA A 395 -3.82 -3.15 -1.08
CA ALA A 395 -4.72 -2.49 -0.15
C ALA A 395 -6.19 -2.71 -0.57
N HIS A 396 -7.06 -2.94 0.42
CA HIS A 396 -8.50 -3.22 0.34
C HIS A 396 -8.90 -4.62 -0.14
N GLY A 397 -9.07 -4.86 -1.45
CA GLY A 397 -9.58 -6.14 -1.97
C GLY A 397 -11.07 -6.45 -1.68
N LEU A 398 -11.89 -5.47 -1.31
CA LEU A 398 -13.33 -5.62 -1.03
C LEU A 398 -14.08 -6.38 -2.15
N ASN A 399 -13.79 -6.03 -3.41
CA ASN A 399 -14.44 -6.60 -4.59
C ASN A 399 -14.13 -8.08 -4.83
N LEU A 400 -13.17 -8.69 -4.12
CA LEU A 400 -12.99 -10.15 -4.12
C LEU A 400 -14.27 -10.88 -3.69
N ARG A 401 -15.13 -10.24 -2.87
CA ARG A 401 -16.44 -10.78 -2.49
C ARG A 401 -17.37 -11.02 -3.69
N LYS A 402 -17.15 -10.33 -4.81
CA LYS A 402 -17.93 -10.45 -6.06
C LYS A 402 -17.37 -11.51 -7.01
N SER A 403 -16.20 -12.10 -6.70
CA SER A 403 -15.50 -13.04 -7.58
C SER A 403 -14.95 -14.24 -6.78
N PRO A 404 -15.72 -15.32 -6.63
CA PRO A 404 -15.26 -16.53 -5.95
C PRO A 404 -13.97 -17.10 -6.56
N CYS A 405 -13.80 -17.02 -7.89
CA CYS A 405 -12.58 -17.47 -8.55
C CYS A 405 -11.34 -16.70 -8.11
N LEU A 406 -11.40 -15.35 -8.14
CA LEU A 406 -10.26 -14.55 -7.71
C LEU A 406 -10.02 -14.71 -6.22
N GLN A 407 -11.06 -14.70 -5.41
CA GLN A 407 -10.92 -14.92 -3.97
C GLN A 407 -10.21 -16.25 -3.66
N TYR A 408 -10.57 -17.32 -4.37
CA TYR A 408 -9.92 -18.62 -4.20
C TYR A 408 -8.48 -18.62 -4.71
N LEU A 409 -8.18 -17.91 -5.81
CA LEU A 409 -6.82 -17.73 -6.29
C LEU A 409 -5.94 -16.98 -5.27
N TYR A 410 -6.43 -15.86 -4.72
CA TYR A 410 -5.74 -15.10 -3.67
C TYR A 410 -5.51 -15.95 -2.40
N TYR A 411 -6.47 -16.80 -2.05
CA TYR A 411 -6.30 -17.78 -0.98
C TYR A 411 -5.21 -18.81 -1.30
N LEU A 412 -5.23 -19.43 -2.48
CA LEU A 412 -4.24 -20.46 -2.85
C LEU A 412 -2.81 -19.90 -2.95
N THR A 413 -2.66 -18.69 -3.48
CA THR A 413 -1.36 -18.02 -3.63
C THR A 413 -0.94 -17.24 -2.39
N GLN A 414 -1.84 -17.10 -1.40
CA GLN A 414 -1.63 -16.33 -0.18
C GLN A 414 -1.15 -14.90 -0.46
N ILE A 415 -1.71 -14.25 -1.49
CA ILE A 415 -1.49 -12.83 -1.77
C ILE A 415 -2.14 -12.03 -0.63
N PRO A 416 -1.39 -11.18 0.08
CA PRO A 416 -1.92 -10.45 1.22
C PRO A 416 -2.89 -9.34 0.87
N LEU A 417 -3.84 -9.10 1.78
CA LEU A 417 -4.85 -8.05 1.73
C LEU A 417 -4.72 -7.15 2.97
N ASP A 418 -4.34 -5.89 2.76
CA ASP A 418 -4.24 -4.87 3.80
C ASP A 418 -5.57 -4.09 3.82
N MET A 419 -6.47 -4.40 4.76
CA MET A 419 -7.86 -3.93 4.76
C MET A 419 -8.11 -2.89 5.85
N SER A 420 -8.85 -1.82 5.50
CA SER A 420 -9.24 -0.75 6.43
C SER A 420 -10.77 -0.67 6.63
N PRO A 421 -11.38 -1.56 7.42
CA PRO A 421 -12.82 -1.64 7.59
C PRO A 421 -13.52 -0.35 8.04
N LEU A 422 -12.95 0.43 8.96
CA LEU A 422 -13.53 1.71 9.37
C LEU A 422 -13.51 2.74 8.23
N SER A 423 -12.44 2.79 7.43
CA SER A 423 -12.39 3.61 6.20
C SER A 423 -13.47 3.19 5.21
N ASN A 424 -13.55 1.89 4.94
CA ASN A 424 -14.51 1.33 4.00
C ASN A 424 -15.96 1.59 4.45
N ASN A 425 -16.22 1.64 5.76
CA ASN A 425 -17.51 2.04 6.34
C ASN A 425 -17.89 3.49 6.03
N SER A 426 -16.93 4.40 6.01
CA SER A 426 -17.18 5.80 5.68
C SER A 426 -17.41 6.01 4.18
N LEU A 427 -16.84 5.18 3.31
CA LEU A 427 -16.80 5.45 1.87
C LEU A 427 -17.63 4.53 0.99
N PHE A 428 -17.68 3.22 1.25
CA PHE A 428 -18.13 2.26 0.24
C PHE A 428 -19.07 1.17 0.75
N ILE A 429 -18.99 0.79 2.02
CA ILE A 429 -19.74 -0.37 2.52
C ILE A 429 -19.94 -0.34 4.04
N ASP A 430 -21.18 -0.50 4.49
CA ASP A 430 -21.49 -0.65 5.92
C ASP A 430 -20.57 -1.65 6.63
N TYR A 431 -20.12 -1.31 7.84
CA TYR A 431 -19.15 -2.12 8.61
C TYR A 431 -19.57 -3.59 8.76
N HIS A 432 -20.84 -3.87 9.03
CA HIS A 432 -21.38 -5.23 9.18
C HIS A 432 -21.38 -6.04 7.86
N LYS A 433 -21.33 -5.37 6.70
CA LYS A 433 -21.30 -6.00 5.38
C LYS A 433 -19.87 -6.14 4.84
N ASN A 434 -18.88 -5.60 5.56
CA ASN A 434 -17.47 -5.73 5.18
C ASN A 434 -17.07 -7.21 5.13
N PRO A 435 -16.37 -7.67 4.07
CA PRO A 435 -16.06 -9.08 3.90
C PRO A 435 -14.84 -9.55 4.71
N PHE A 436 -14.15 -8.68 5.44
CA PHE A 436 -12.99 -9.04 6.28
C PHE A 436 -13.20 -10.29 7.15
N PRO A 437 -14.24 -10.41 8.00
CA PRO A 437 -14.39 -11.59 8.86
C PRO A 437 -14.55 -12.88 8.06
N VAL A 438 -15.21 -12.80 6.90
CA VAL A 438 -15.36 -13.94 5.98
C VAL A 438 -14.03 -14.30 5.32
N PHE A 439 -13.24 -13.31 4.90
CA PHE A 439 -11.92 -13.54 4.32
C PHE A 439 -10.97 -14.16 5.34
N PHE A 440 -10.98 -13.66 6.58
CA PHE A 440 -10.25 -14.23 7.70
C PHE A 440 -10.66 -15.67 8.00
N ALA A 441 -11.97 -15.96 8.11
CA ALA A 441 -12.47 -17.32 8.36
C ALA A 441 -12.04 -18.30 7.26
N ARG A 442 -12.08 -17.86 6.00
CA ARG A 442 -11.64 -18.66 4.83
C ARG A 442 -10.13 -18.91 4.78
N GLY A 443 -9.34 -18.18 5.56
CA GLY A 443 -7.88 -18.29 5.59
C GLY A 443 -7.17 -17.47 4.51
N LEU A 444 -7.82 -16.43 3.98
CA LEU A 444 -7.10 -15.42 3.20
C LEU A 444 -6.14 -14.67 4.12
N ARG A 445 -5.03 -14.22 3.56
CA ARG A 445 -3.96 -13.55 4.29
C ARG A 445 -4.28 -12.06 4.51
N VAL A 446 -5.17 -11.80 5.46
CA VAL A 446 -5.70 -10.45 5.76
C VAL A 446 -4.98 -9.78 6.93
N SER A 447 -4.80 -8.46 6.85
CA SER A 447 -4.42 -7.59 7.97
C SER A 447 -5.37 -6.41 8.10
N LEU A 448 -5.48 -5.88 9.32
CA LEU A 448 -6.18 -4.63 9.59
C LEU A 448 -5.22 -3.45 9.48
N SER A 449 -5.74 -2.33 8.97
CA SER A 449 -5.03 -1.08 8.72
C SER A 449 -5.96 0.13 8.87
N THR A 450 -5.40 1.34 8.95
CA THR A 450 -6.17 2.53 9.36
C THR A 450 -6.58 3.47 8.23
N ASP A 451 -5.89 3.44 7.10
CA ASP A 451 -6.07 4.33 5.95
C ASP A 451 -5.78 5.80 6.28
N ASP A 452 -6.80 6.55 6.71
CA ASP A 452 -6.74 7.96 7.08
C ASP A 452 -7.16 8.19 8.54
N PRO A 453 -6.28 7.93 9.53
CA PRO A 453 -6.54 8.18 10.96
C PRO A 453 -7.15 9.56 11.24
N LEU A 454 -6.67 10.60 10.55
CA LEU A 454 -7.16 11.97 10.69
C LEU A 454 -8.67 12.09 10.40
N MET A 455 -9.18 11.35 9.44
CA MET A 455 -10.57 11.46 9.00
C MET A 455 -11.48 10.46 9.69
N ILE A 456 -10.95 9.32 10.13
CA ILE A 456 -11.76 8.16 10.50
C ILE A 456 -11.75 7.90 12.01
N HIS A 457 -10.59 8.06 12.66
CA HIS A 457 -10.35 7.53 13.99
C HIS A 457 -10.51 8.60 15.07
N MET A 458 -11.01 8.19 16.24
CA MET A 458 -11.28 9.10 17.37
C MET A 458 -10.25 8.99 18.49
N THR A 459 -9.48 7.90 18.53
CA THR A 459 -8.54 7.63 19.61
C THR A 459 -7.11 8.13 19.30
N LYS A 460 -6.22 8.01 20.29
CA LYS A 460 -4.78 8.28 20.09
C LYS A 460 -4.05 7.14 19.40
N GLU A 461 -4.62 5.94 19.41
CA GLU A 461 -4.00 4.72 18.88
C GLU A 461 -4.91 4.15 17.77
N PRO A 462 -4.89 4.75 16.56
CA PRO A 462 -5.88 4.46 15.53
C PRO A 462 -5.90 2.97 15.14
N LEU A 463 -4.72 2.34 14.99
CA LEU A 463 -4.68 0.91 14.69
C LEU A 463 -5.31 0.06 15.80
N VAL A 464 -5.09 0.41 17.07
CA VAL A 464 -5.69 -0.33 18.20
C VAL A 464 -7.20 -0.17 18.22
N GLU A 465 -7.72 1.01 17.86
CA GLU A 465 -9.15 1.25 17.67
C GLU A 465 -9.72 0.37 16.55
N GLU A 466 -9.06 0.26 15.40
CA GLU A 466 -9.48 -0.63 14.29
C GLU A 466 -9.62 -2.10 14.77
N TYR A 467 -8.61 -2.62 15.48
CA TYR A 467 -8.66 -3.96 16.06
C TYR A 467 -9.76 -4.11 17.12
N SER A 468 -9.96 -3.07 17.94
CA SER A 468 -10.94 -3.10 19.03
C SER A 468 -12.37 -3.13 18.49
N VAL A 469 -12.68 -2.30 17.49
CA VAL A 469 -14.00 -2.32 16.83
C VAL A 469 -14.21 -3.65 16.12
N ALA A 470 -13.23 -4.14 15.37
CA ALA A 470 -13.29 -5.44 14.69
C ALA A 470 -13.56 -6.58 15.69
N ALA A 471 -12.86 -6.59 16.82
CA ALA A 471 -13.06 -7.59 17.88
C ALA A 471 -14.48 -7.57 18.45
N GLN A 472 -15.01 -6.38 18.77
CA GLN A 472 -16.32 -6.25 19.41
C GLN A 472 -17.48 -6.54 18.45
N VAL A 473 -17.36 -6.11 17.19
CA VAL A 473 -18.42 -6.27 16.19
C VAL A 473 -18.42 -7.68 15.60
N TRP A 474 -17.26 -8.23 15.26
CA TRP A 474 -17.13 -9.56 14.65
C TRP A 474 -16.82 -10.69 15.63
N LYS A 475 -16.77 -10.39 16.93
CA LYS A 475 -16.54 -11.36 18.02
C LYS A 475 -15.23 -12.13 17.87
N LEU A 476 -14.17 -11.43 17.48
CA LEU A 476 -12.84 -12.01 17.33
C LEU A 476 -12.22 -12.28 18.71
N SER A 477 -11.63 -13.47 18.87
CA SER A 477 -10.90 -13.89 20.06
C SER A 477 -9.50 -13.27 20.11
N ALA A 478 -8.82 -13.39 21.26
CA ALA A 478 -7.42 -12.98 21.38
C ALA A 478 -6.50 -13.73 20.40
N ALA A 479 -6.75 -15.02 20.14
CA ALA A 479 -6.02 -15.81 19.15
C ALA A 479 -6.20 -15.23 17.74
N ASP A 480 -7.43 -14.82 17.39
CA ASP A 480 -7.71 -14.19 16.09
C ASP A 480 -6.98 -12.85 15.93
N LEU A 481 -7.04 -11.99 16.94
CA LEU A 481 -6.35 -10.70 16.90
C LEU A 481 -4.83 -10.86 16.82
N CYS A 482 -4.26 -11.85 17.52
CA CYS A 482 -2.84 -12.16 17.43
C CYS A 482 -2.46 -12.74 16.06
N GLU A 483 -3.33 -13.56 15.45
CA GLU A 483 -3.14 -14.07 14.08
C GLU A 483 -3.13 -12.95 13.05
N ILE A 484 -4.07 -12.00 13.16
CA ILE A 484 -4.15 -10.82 12.30
C ILE A 484 -2.91 -9.92 12.52
N ALA A 485 -2.50 -9.70 13.76
CA ALA A 485 -1.30 -8.93 14.10
C ALA A 485 -0.02 -9.57 13.53
N LYS A 486 0.17 -10.87 13.72
CA LYS A 486 1.27 -11.63 13.09
C LYS A 486 1.24 -11.48 11.58
N THR A 487 0.07 -11.59 10.97
CA THR A 487 -0.11 -11.45 9.52
C THR A 487 0.30 -10.05 9.04
N SER A 488 -0.07 -8.99 9.77
CA SER A 488 0.36 -7.61 9.45
C SER A 488 1.89 -7.47 9.42
N VAL A 489 2.61 -8.08 10.37
CA VAL A 489 4.08 -8.11 10.37
C VAL A 489 4.62 -8.85 9.15
N LEU A 490 4.04 -10.00 8.80
CA LEU A 490 4.47 -10.77 7.65
C LEU A 490 4.21 -10.04 6.32
N ASN A 491 3.11 -9.30 6.23
CA ASN A 491 2.69 -8.49 5.06
C ASN A 491 3.55 -7.24 4.88
N SER A 492 4.09 -6.71 5.97
CA SER A 492 4.91 -5.51 5.96
C SER A 492 6.22 -5.63 5.16
N GLY A 493 6.87 -4.50 4.86
CA GLY A 493 8.18 -4.40 4.23
C GLY A 493 9.33 -4.21 5.23
N PHE A 494 9.08 -4.35 6.54
CA PHE A 494 10.14 -4.24 7.54
C PHE A 494 11.28 -5.25 7.30
N PRO A 495 12.53 -4.91 7.70
CA PRO A 495 13.69 -5.75 7.49
C PRO A 495 13.53 -7.18 8.02
N ARG A 496 14.24 -8.12 7.39
CA ARG A 496 14.26 -9.54 7.80
C ARG A 496 14.66 -9.71 9.27
N ALA A 497 15.59 -8.89 9.76
CA ALA A 497 16.03 -8.90 11.16
C ALA A 497 14.86 -8.59 12.12
N SER A 498 14.08 -7.56 11.80
CA SER A 498 12.88 -7.18 12.54
C SER A 498 11.85 -8.31 12.57
N LYS A 499 11.55 -8.92 11.42
CA LYS A 499 10.59 -10.05 11.34
C LYS A 499 11.06 -11.29 12.12
N LYS A 500 12.36 -11.59 12.12
CA LYS A 500 12.92 -12.66 12.97
C LYS A 500 12.71 -12.39 14.45
N HIS A 501 12.95 -11.15 14.86
CA HIS A 501 12.78 -10.72 16.24
C HIS A 501 11.31 -10.71 16.68
N TRP A 502 10.39 -10.31 15.80
CA TRP A 502 8.98 -10.12 16.13
C TRP A 502 8.09 -11.36 15.94
N VAL A 503 8.46 -12.29 15.05
CA VAL A 503 7.61 -13.44 14.69
C VAL A 503 8.27 -14.75 15.06
N SER A 504 9.39 -15.11 14.43
CA SER A 504 10.15 -16.34 14.70
C SER A 504 11.44 -16.33 13.89
N ASP A 505 12.44 -17.10 14.32
CA ASP A 505 13.73 -17.16 13.61
C ASP A 505 13.62 -17.74 12.20
N GLN A 506 12.55 -18.50 11.94
CA GLN A 506 12.22 -19.15 10.68
C GLN A 506 10.88 -18.65 10.09
N TYR A 507 10.52 -17.37 10.29
CA TYR A 507 9.20 -16.81 9.91
C TYR A 507 8.79 -16.98 8.43
N TRP A 508 9.72 -17.32 7.55
CA TRP A 508 9.47 -17.58 6.13
C TRP A 508 8.92 -18.99 5.85
N LEU A 509 8.93 -19.87 6.85
CA LEU A 509 8.28 -21.18 6.79
C LEU A 509 6.79 -21.04 7.13
N ASN A 510 5.99 -21.96 6.61
CA ASN A 510 4.55 -22.01 6.91
C ASN A 510 4.27 -22.78 8.21
N GLY A 511 3.04 -22.62 8.70
CA GLY A 511 2.51 -23.32 9.86
C GLY A 511 3.28 -23.06 11.15
N THR A 512 3.44 -24.11 11.95
CA THR A 512 4.08 -24.06 13.28
C THR A 512 5.57 -23.74 13.19
N ARG A 513 6.26 -24.19 12.14
CA ARG A 513 7.71 -23.92 11.94
C ARG A 513 8.02 -22.43 11.77
N GLY A 514 7.08 -21.69 11.18
CA GLY A 514 7.17 -20.22 11.05
C GLY A 514 6.60 -19.46 12.23
N ASN A 515 6.16 -20.14 13.29
CA ASN A 515 5.49 -19.55 14.43
C ASN A 515 6.32 -19.73 15.70
N ASP A 516 6.53 -18.64 16.44
CA ASP A 516 6.99 -18.71 17.82
C ASP A 516 5.91 -18.06 18.68
N ILE A 517 5.20 -18.88 19.46
CA ILE A 517 4.12 -18.41 20.34
C ILE A 517 4.62 -17.42 21.39
N GLN A 518 5.89 -17.50 21.81
CA GLN A 518 6.50 -16.57 22.78
C GLN A 518 6.77 -15.18 22.18
N LYS A 519 6.65 -15.04 20.85
CA LYS A 519 6.75 -13.77 20.13
C LYS A 519 5.40 -13.28 19.60
N THR A 520 4.60 -14.21 19.08
CA THR A 520 3.37 -13.91 18.32
C THR A 520 2.08 -14.08 19.11
N ASN A 521 2.11 -14.85 20.20
CA ASN A 521 0.93 -15.32 20.93
C ASN A 521 -0.13 -16.02 20.06
N VAL A 522 0.26 -16.55 18.89
CA VAL A 522 -0.61 -17.34 18.03
C VAL A 522 -0.46 -18.81 18.42
N PRO A 523 -1.54 -19.52 18.81
CA PRO A 523 -1.49 -20.94 19.12
C PRO A 523 -0.91 -21.76 17.96
N ASP A 524 -0.09 -22.76 18.29
CA ASP A 524 0.49 -23.63 17.26
C ASP A 524 -0.59 -24.48 16.60
N LEU A 525 -1.62 -24.85 17.36
CA LEU A 525 -2.81 -25.52 16.85
C LEU A 525 -3.51 -24.71 15.74
N ARG A 526 -3.59 -23.38 15.90
CA ARG A 526 -4.14 -22.47 14.87
C ARG A 526 -3.26 -22.46 13.63
N ALA A 527 -1.95 -22.30 13.82
CA ALA A 527 -0.99 -22.23 12.73
C ALA A 527 -0.96 -23.54 11.91
N HIS A 528 -1.01 -24.68 12.59
CA HIS A 528 -1.10 -26.00 11.96
C HIS A 528 -2.38 -26.17 11.15
N PHE A 529 -3.54 -25.84 11.73
CA PHE A 529 -4.83 -25.90 11.01
C PHE A 529 -4.80 -25.09 9.71
N ARG A 530 -4.27 -23.86 9.73
CA ARG A 530 -4.17 -23.01 8.54
C ARG A 530 -3.29 -23.64 7.46
N GLU A 531 -2.13 -24.18 7.83
CA GLU A 531 -1.21 -24.84 6.90
C GLU A 531 -1.84 -26.09 6.27
N ASP A 532 -2.44 -26.95 7.09
CA ASP A 532 -3.05 -28.20 6.66
C ASP A 532 -4.20 -27.98 5.67
N VAL A 533 -5.10 -27.06 5.98
CA VAL A 533 -6.23 -26.74 5.09
C VAL A 533 -5.72 -26.16 3.77
N LEU A 534 -4.75 -25.24 3.81
CA LEU A 534 -4.17 -24.64 2.62
C LEU A 534 -3.47 -25.67 1.72
N GLU A 535 -2.63 -26.53 2.28
CA GLU A 535 -1.93 -27.55 1.50
C GLU A 535 -2.89 -28.61 0.96
N CYS A 536 -3.95 -28.97 1.69
CA CYS A 536 -5.03 -29.83 1.15
C CYS A 536 -5.72 -29.20 -0.07
N GLU A 537 -6.05 -27.91 -0.03
CA GLU A 537 -6.69 -27.21 -1.15
C GLU A 537 -5.73 -27.08 -2.35
N LYS A 538 -4.46 -26.76 -2.12
CA LYS A 538 -3.44 -26.72 -3.18
C LYS A 538 -3.26 -28.08 -3.83
N GLU A 539 -3.16 -29.15 -3.03
CA GLU A 539 -3.01 -30.51 -3.53
C GLU A 539 -4.22 -30.95 -4.37
N LEU A 540 -5.43 -30.59 -3.95
CA LEU A 540 -6.65 -30.83 -4.73
C LEU A 540 -6.59 -30.16 -6.11
N VAL A 541 -6.15 -28.91 -6.19
CA VAL A 541 -5.97 -28.20 -7.46
C VAL A 541 -4.88 -28.85 -8.31
N ARG A 542 -3.72 -29.19 -7.73
CA ARG A 542 -2.62 -29.87 -8.44
C ARG A 542 -3.07 -31.19 -9.05
N ARG A 543 -3.80 -32.02 -8.30
CA ARG A 543 -4.38 -33.28 -8.81
C ARG A 543 -5.36 -33.03 -9.95
N GLY A 544 -6.20 -32.00 -9.82
CA GLY A 544 -7.12 -31.58 -10.89
C GLY A 544 -6.39 -31.19 -12.17
N VAL A 545 -5.29 -30.45 -12.07
CA VAL A 545 -4.45 -30.07 -13.22
C VAL A 545 -3.85 -31.32 -13.87
N VAL A 546 -3.22 -32.22 -13.10
CA VAL A 546 -2.65 -33.47 -13.64
C VAL A 546 -3.71 -34.30 -14.39
N GLN A 547 -4.89 -34.44 -13.79
CA GLN A 547 -6.00 -35.17 -14.41
C GLN A 547 -6.49 -34.49 -15.69
N ALA A 548 -6.57 -33.16 -15.72
CA ALA A 548 -6.96 -32.42 -16.92
C ALA A 548 -5.95 -32.60 -18.05
N ARG A 549 -4.64 -32.58 -17.75
CA ARG A 549 -3.57 -32.83 -18.71
C ARG A 549 -3.65 -34.23 -19.32
N GLN A 550 -3.81 -35.25 -18.46
CA GLN A 550 -3.96 -36.65 -18.90
C GLN A 550 -5.17 -36.86 -19.82
N LYS A 551 -6.25 -36.11 -19.60
CA LYS A 551 -7.47 -36.15 -20.42
C LYS A 551 -7.41 -35.23 -21.65
N GLY A 552 -6.29 -34.55 -21.91
CA GLY A 552 -6.16 -33.60 -23.02
C GLY A 552 -7.09 -32.38 -22.91
N ARG A 553 -7.53 -32.02 -21.70
CA ARG A 553 -8.49 -30.93 -21.44
C ARG A 553 -7.81 -29.60 -21.09
N GLU A 554 -6.60 -29.39 -21.59
CA GLU A 554 -5.90 -28.12 -21.39
C GLU A 554 -6.60 -27.00 -22.16
N LEU A 555 -6.99 -25.94 -21.45
CA LEU A 555 -7.46 -24.72 -22.09
C LEU A 555 -6.25 -24.01 -22.69
N LYS A 556 -6.15 -24.00 -24.03
CA LYS A 556 -5.23 -23.09 -24.72
C LYS A 556 -5.81 -21.69 -24.66
N ILE A 557 -5.28 -20.86 -23.76
CA ILE A 557 -5.81 -19.49 -23.54
C ILE A 557 -5.14 -18.46 -24.46
N ARG A 558 -3.94 -18.76 -24.98
CA ARG A 558 -3.33 -18.03 -26.09
C ARG A 558 -3.75 -18.72 -27.39
N GLY A 559 -4.67 -18.08 -28.10
CA GLY A 559 -5.10 -18.40 -29.46
C GLY A 559 -4.90 -17.19 -30.34
#